data_AF-A0A919LB11-F1
#
_entry.id   AF-A0A919LB11-F1
#
_cell.length_a   1.000
_cell.length_b   1.000
_cell.length_c   1.000
_cell.angle_alpha   90.00
_cell.angle_beta   90.00
_cell.angle_gamma   90.00
#
_symmetry.space_group_name_H-M   'P 1'
#
loop_
_entity.id
_entity.type
_entity.pdbx_description
1 polymer ?
#
loop_
_entity_poly.entity_id
_entity_poly.type
_entity_poly.pdbx_seq_one_letter_code
_entity_poly.pdbx_strand_id
1 'polypeptide(L)'
;MRTRTTTAATGLVAATLALLVLAGCTSQGEGPSGAGTGTPAKATAPAPAPAAGSGFEGPRPQDQNLLAWTGDPNDAGHVTAQSATGVGGRVTLVRIVLREEITWSNIWLGLAGLDPNAQLSNCYLGVYDASGALVAATADVSPQLMVEPIAKPFALAKPFTAAPGTYFIALLLNGNWATNALTLKSTGAGISVNAGLTPPNLRYSTVLTGQTSLPATVNLAEQSQSVINTGWASQWYAIS
;
A
#
# COMPACT_ATOMS: atom_id res chain seq x y z
N MET A 1 31.28 -45.42 -16.81
CA MET A 1 32.68 -45.01 -16.65
C MET A 1 33.03 -43.97 -17.72
N ARG A 2 32.87 -42.68 -17.42
CA ARG A 2 33.65 -41.57 -18.01
C ARG A 2 33.33 -40.29 -17.23
N THR A 3 34.30 -39.93 -16.42
CA THR A 3 34.39 -38.76 -15.55
C THR A 3 34.68 -37.52 -16.38
N ARG A 4 34.04 -36.39 -16.10
CA ARG A 4 34.65 -35.07 -16.33
C ARG A 4 34.35 -34.15 -15.15
N THR A 5 35.43 -33.61 -14.62
CA THR A 5 35.58 -32.81 -13.42
C THR A 5 35.97 -31.38 -13.81
N THR A 6 35.77 -30.44 -12.87
CA THR A 6 36.38 -29.09 -12.74
C THR A 6 35.80 -27.99 -13.66
N THR A 7 35.56 -26.74 -13.20
CA THR A 7 36.25 -25.99 -12.13
C THR A 7 35.34 -24.87 -11.59
N ALA A 8 35.39 -24.64 -10.27
CA ALA A 8 34.85 -23.45 -9.62
C ALA A 8 35.82 -22.27 -9.77
N ALA A 9 35.31 -21.05 -9.94
CA ALA A 9 36.09 -19.82 -9.86
C ALA A 9 35.57 -18.95 -8.71
N THR A 10 36.38 -18.93 -7.66
CA THR A 10 36.39 -18.01 -6.53
C THR A 10 36.77 -16.61 -7.02
N GLY A 11 35.98 -15.58 -6.67
CA GLY A 11 36.30 -14.17 -6.91
C GLY A 11 36.00 -13.35 -5.66
N LEU A 12 37.06 -12.80 -5.07
CA LEU A 12 37.15 -12.19 -3.76
C LEU A 12 37.23 -10.65 -3.89
N VAL A 13 36.69 -9.94 -2.89
CA VAL A 13 37.01 -8.56 -2.41
C VAL A 13 36.62 -7.34 -3.26
N ALA A 14 35.73 -6.51 -2.70
CA ALA A 14 36.04 -5.11 -2.35
C ALA A 14 34.98 -4.57 -1.37
N ALA A 15 35.37 -4.47 -0.10
CA ALA A 15 34.66 -3.70 0.91
C ALA A 15 35.20 -2.27 0.89
N THR A 16 34.31 -1.28 0.83
CA THR A 16 34.67 0.13 1.05
C THR A 16 33.78 0.69 2.14
N LEU A 17 34.35 0.78 3.34
CA LEU A 17 33.85 1.57 4.46
C LEU A 17 33.97 3.05 4.11
N ALA A 18 32.90 3.83 4.28
CA ALA A 18 32.98 5.28 4.41
C ALA A 18 32.47 5.67 5.80
N LEU A 19 33.41 6.03 6.66
CA LEU A 19 33.23 6.58 8.00
C LEU A 19 33.24 8.11 7.86
N LEU A 20 32.21 8.82 8.31
CA LEU A 20 32.26 10.27 8.52
C LEU A 20 31.53 10.67 9.81
N VAL A 21 32.32 10.64 10.88
CA VAL A 21 32.45 11.59 12.00
C VAL A 21 31.27 12.53 12.26
N LEU A 22 30.57 12.29 13.38
CA LEU A 22 29.85 13.31 14.15
C LEU A 22 30.83 14.11 15.01
N ALA A 23 30.80 15.43 14.94
CA ALA A 23 31.43 16.31 15.93
C ALA A 23 30.72 17.68 16.02
N GLY A 24 30.41 18.08 17.26
CA GLY A 24 30.17 19.46 17.71
C GLY A 24 28.69 19.87 17.86
N CYS A 25 28.22 20.49 18.94
CA CYS A 25 28.87 21.05 20.13
C CYS A 25 27.85 21.08 21.28
N THR A 26 28.28 20.70 22.47
CA THR A 26 27.62 20.97 23.75
C THR A 26 27.94 22.39 24.22
N SER A 27 26.96 23.09 24.78
CA SER A 27 27.23 24.07 25.84
C SER A 27 26.16 23.98 26.93
N GLN A 28 26.60 23.54 28.11
CA GLN A 28 25.92 23.76 29.39
C GLN A 28 26.16 25.22 29.82
N GLY A 29 25.13 25.85 30.38
CA GLY A 29 25.26 27.06 31.17
C GLY A 29 24.25 27.02 32.30
N GLU A 30 24.71 26.64 33.50
CA GLU A 30 23.93 26.62 34.73
C GLU A 30 24.18 27.89 35.57
N GLY A 31 23.09 28.53 36.01
CA GLY A 31 22.95 29.27 37.27
C GLY A 31 23.21 30.80 37.29
N PRO A 32 22.72 31.57 38.29
CA PRO A 32 21.89 31.18 39.44
C PRO A 32 20.64 32.06 39.71
N SER A 33 19.88 31.62 40.73
CA SER A 33 18.69 32.14 41.40
C SER A 33 18.59 33.66 41.69
N GLY A 34 17.37 34.21 41.55
CA GLY A 34 16.94 35.49 42.12
C GLY A 34 15.42 35.52 42.33
N ALA A 35 15.00 35.76 43.58
CA ALA A 35 13.62 35.73 44.03
C ALA A 35 12.86 37.06 43.76
N GLY A 36 11.57 36.93 43.43
CA GLY A 36 10.49 37.83 43.85
C GLY A 36 10.24 39.10 43.04
N THR A 37 9.07 39.17 42.37
CA THR A 37 7.98 40.14 42.65
C THR A 37 6.82 39.93 41.66
N GLY A 38 5.60 39.98 42.18
CA GLY A 38 4.37 39.57 41.50
C GLY A 38 3.99 40.44 40.30
N THR A 39 3.56 39.77 39.23
CA THR A 39 2.86 40.36 38.09
C THR A 39 1.42 39.83 38.10
N PRO A 40 0.38 40.68 37.98
CA PRO A 40 -1.01 40.23 38.01
C PRO A 40 -1.32 39.29 36.85
N ALA A 41 -2.09 38.24 37.14
CA ALA A 41 -2.46 37.19 36.21
C ALA A 41 -3.20 37.77 34.99
N LYS A 42 -2.55 37.70 33.83
CA LYS A 42 -3.19 37.92 32.53
C LYS A 42 -4.09 36.72 32.28
N ALA A 43 -5.40 36.95 32.24
CA ALA A 43 -6.39 35.94 31.88
C ALA A 43 -5.97 35.28 30.55
N THR A 44 -5.64 34.00 30.61
CA THR A 44 -5.40 33.18 29.42
C THR A 44 -6.68 33.14 28.61
N ALA A 45 -6.66 33.81 27.45
CA ALA A 45 -7.67 33.59 26.42
C ALA A 45 -7.75 32.07 26.14
N PRO A 46 -8.97 31.52 25.92
CA PRO A 46 -9.09 30.13 25.51
C PRO A 46 -8.19 29.89 24.29
N ALA A 47 -7.49 28.76 24.28
CA ALA A 47 -6.73 28.33 23.11
C ALA A 47 -7.66 28.43 21.88
N PRO A 48 -7.21 29.03 20.76
CA PRO A 48 -7.99 28.99 19.54
C PRO A 48 -8.36 27.54 19.26
N ALA A 49 -9.66 27.26 19.14
CA ALA A 49 -10.09 25.97 18.60
C ALA A 49 -9.29 25.75 17.30
N PRO A 50 -8.67 24.57 17.10
CA PRO A 50 -7.94 24.32 15.87
C PRO A 50 -8.89 24.65 14.74
N ALA A 51 -8.52 25.64 13.93
CA ALA A 51 -9.28 26.02 12.77
C ALA A 51 -9.55 24.73 12.01
N ALA A 52 -10.83 24.41 11.79
CA ALA A 52 -11.24 23.42 10.82
C ALA A 52 -10.85 23.99 9.45
N GLY A 53 -9.54 23.97 9.15
CA GLY A 53 -9.03 24.27 7.83
C GLY A 53 -9.70 23.30 6.88
N SER A 54 -10.09 23.79 5.70
CA SER A 54 -10.49 23.00 4.55
C SER A 54 -9.62 21.74 4.51
N GLY A 55 -10.21 20.63 4.94
CA GLY A 55 -9.46 19.51 5.49
C GLY A 55 -8.52 18.92 4.45
N PHE A 56 -7.34 18.48 4.87
CA PHE A 56 -6.49 17.67 4.01
C PHE A 56 -7.30 16.46 3.49
N GLU A 57 -7.45 16.38 2.16
CA GLU A 57 -8.22 15.34 1.45
C GLU A 57 -7.42 14.05 1.21
N GLY A 58 -6.13 14.03 1.56
CA GLY A 58 -5.30 12.82 1.47
C GLY A 58 -5.43 11.90 2.70
N PRO A 59 -4.71 10.76 2.69
CA PRO A 59 -4.62 9.84 3.82
C PRO A 59 -4.24 10.57 5.11
N ARG A 60 -4.91 10.28 6.23
CA ARG A 60 -4.64 10.94 7.51
C ARG A 60 -3.95 9.97 8.48
N PRO A 61 -3.12 10.45 9.44
CA PRO A 61 -2.54 9.59 10.47
C PRO A 61 -3.59 8.70 11.17
N GLN A 62 -4.78 9.26 11.43
CA GLN A 62 -5.87 8.57 12.09
C GLN A 62 -6.43 7.40 11.27
N ASP A 63 -6.27 7.41 9.94
CA ASP A 63 -6.63 6.28 9.09
C ASP A 63 -5.74 5.06 9.34
N GLN A 64 -4.56 5.26 9.94
CA GLN A 64 -3.60 4.22 10.29
C GLN A 64 -3.47 4.00 11.81
N ASN A 65 -4.41 4.48 12.63
CA ASN A 65 -4.32 4.49 14.10
C ASN A 65 -3.07 5.23 14.63
N LEU A 66 -2.57 6.21 13.89
CA LEU A 66 -1.45 7.06 14.27
C LEU A 66 -1.96 8.43 14.71
N LEU A 67 -1.22 9.08 15.61
CA LEU A 67 -1.57 10.40 16.11
C LEU A 67 -1.06 11.53 15.19
N ALA A 68 0.13 11.33 14.62
CA ALA A 68 0.80 12.25 13.71
C ALA A 68 1.85 11.48 12.89
N TRP A 69 2.27 12.05 11.76
CA TRP A 69 3.40 11.56 10.96
C TRP A 69 4.12 12.72 10.27
N THR A 70 5.35 12.50 9.81
CA THR A 70 6.07 13.46 8.95
C THR A 70 5.69 13.32 7.47
N GLY A 71 5.05 12.21 7.10
CA GLY A 71 4.54 11.89 5.77
C GLY A 71 3.76 10.57 5.82
N ASP A 72 2.98 10.26 4.79
CA ASP A 72 2.24 9.00 4.73
C ASP A 72 3.24 7.81 4.71
N PRO A 73 3.11 6.80 5.60
CA PRO A 73 3.93 5.58 5.58
C PRO A 73 3.92 4.81 4.26
N ASN A 74 2.91 5.04 3.42
CA ASN A 74 2.89 4.56 2.04
C ASN A 74 4.01 5.17 1.19
N ASP A 75 4.42 6.41 1.45
CA ASP A 75 5.41 7.14 0.66
C ASP A 75 6.86 6.92 1.15
N ALA A 76 7.04 6.13 2.22
CA ALA A 76 8.31 5.94 2.92
C ALA A 76 9.40 5.14 2.14
N GLY A 77 9.26 4.94 0.84
CA GLY A 77 10.27 4.29 -0.01
C GLY A 77 10.16 2.76 -0.08
N HIS A 78 10.94 2.17 -0.98
CA HIS A 78 10.69 0.85 -1.58
C HIS A 78 11.85 -0.15 -1.32
N VAL A 79 11.52 -1.42 -1.04
CA VAL A 79 12.48 -2.54 -1.16
C VAL A 79 12.33 -3.15 -2.57
N THR A 80 13.40 -3.02 -3.36
CA THR A 80 13.48 -3.16 -4.84
C THR A 80 13.36 -4.55 -5.44
N ALA A 81 12.95 -5.58 -4.71
CA ALA A 81 12.81 -6.90 -5.30
C ALA A 81 11.53 -7.61 -4.82
N GLN A 82 10.65 -7.94 -5.77
CA GLN A 82 9.68 -9.01 -5.54
C GLN A 82 10.51 -10.29 -5.38
N SER A 83 10.68 -10.75 -4.15
CA SER A 83 11.49 -11.92 -3.82
C SER A 83 10.68 -13.22 -3.83
N ALA A 84 9.35 -13.14 -3.87
CA ALA A 84 8.46 -14.29 -4.01
C ALA A 84 7.68 -14.23 -5.33
N THR A 85 7.50 -15.41 -5.93
CA THR A 85 6.68 -15.59 -7.13
C THR A 85 5.23 -15.22 -6.87
N GLY A 86 4.61 -14.53 -7.82
CA GLY A 86 3.18 -14.27 -7.81
C GLY A 86 2.40 -15.59 -7.81
N VAL A 87 1.28 -15.63 -7.09
CA VAL A 87 0.43 -16.83 -7.00
C VAL A 87 -0.89 -16.53 -7.67
N GLY A 88 -1.19 -17.23 -8.76
CA GLY A 88 -2.48 -17.15 -9.45
C GLY A 88 -3.64 -17.52 -8.52
N GLY A 89 -4.77 -16.85 -8.70
CA GLY A 89 -5.99 -17.10 -7.93
C GLY A 89 -5.98 -16.49 -6.53
N ARG A 90 -5.03 -15.61 -6.23
CA ARG A 90 -4.99 -14.86 -4.96
C ARG A 90 -5.77 -13.56 -5.11
N VAL A 91 -6.47 -13.15 -4.05
CA VAL A 91 -7.09 -11.83 -3.97
C VAL A 91 -6.18 -10.90 -3.16
N THR A 92 -5.77 -9.79 -3.77
CA THR A 92 -5.09 -8.68 -3.10
C THR A 92 -6.10 -7.59 -2.78
N LEU A 93 -6.00 -6.98 -1.60
CA LEU A 93 -6.89 -5.91 -1.15
C LEU A 93 -6.11 -4.62 -0.88
N VAL A 94 -6.68 -3.50 -1.31
CA VAL A 94 -6.21 -2.14 -1.00
C VAL A 94 -7.35 -1.36 -0.37
N ARG A 95 -7.16 -0.93 0.88
CA ARG A 95 -8.13 -0.13 1.63
C ARG A 95 -8.13 1.30 1.14
N ILE A 96 -9.32 1.85 0.96
CA ILE A 96 -9.58 3.25 0.67
C ILE A 96 -10.55 3.77 1.73
N VAL A 97 -10.25 4.95 2.28
CA VAL A 97 -11.16 5.66 3.17
C VAL A 97 -11.77 6.82 2.39
N LEU A 98 -13.07 6.72 2.15
CA LEU A 98 -13.87 7.71 1.46
C LEU A 98 -14.41 8.73 2.47
N ARG A 99 -14.21 10.03 2.18
CA ARG A 99 -14.64 11.12 3.08
C ARG A 99 -15.95 11.78 2.65
N GLU A 100 -16.31 11.61 1.39
CA GLU A 100 -17.50 12.18 0.78
C GLU A 100 -18.21 11.13 -0.07
N GLU A 101 -19.48 11.34 -0.37
CA GLU A 101 -20.22 10.46 -1.27
C GLU A 101 -19.75 10.67 -2.71
N ILE A 102 -19.37 9.59 -3.40
CA ILE A 102 -18.99 9.64 -4.81
C ILE A 102 -19.55 8.45 -5.58
N THR A 103 -19.82 8.65 -6.86
CA THR A 103 -20.23 7.56 -7.76
C THR A 103 -19.03 6.93 -8.42
N TRP A 104 -18.91 5.60 -8.32
CA TRP A 104 -17.81 4.82 -8.86
C TRP A 104 -18.29 4.14 -10.13
N SER A 105 -17.58 4.36 -11.23
CA SER A 105 -17.86 3.76 -12.54
C SER A 105 -16.69 2.96 -13.07
N ASN A 106 -15.46 3.34 -12.70
CA ASN A 106 -14.24 2.67 -13.12
C ASN A 106 -13.26 2.51 -11.96
N ILE A 107 -12.50 1.42 -11.99
CA ILE A 107 -11.28 1.25 -11.20
C ILE A 107 -10.09 1.45 -12.13
N TRP A 108 -9.21 2.37 -11.79
CA TRP A 108 -7.95 2.57 -12.47
C TRP A 108 -6.87 1.70 -11.84
N LEU A 109 -6.11 0.98 -12.65
CA LEU A 109 -4.96 0.20 -12.21
C LEU A 109 -3.73 0.59 -13.04
N GLY A 110 -2.61 0.76 -12.36
CA GLY A 110 -1.34 1.09 -13.00
C GLY A 110 -0.54 -0.16 -13.34
N LEU A 111 -0.24 -0.38 -14.62
CA LEU A 111 0.70 -1.41 -15.05
C LEU A 111 2.08 -0.79 -15.25
N ALA A 112 3.12 -1.49 -14.81
CA ALA A 112 4.52 -1.07 -14.92
C ALA A 112 5.31 -1.90 -15.94
N GLY A 113 4.91 -3.16 -16.15
CA GLY A 113 5.55 -4.07 -17.07
C GLY A 113 4.64 -5.23 -17.43
N LEU A 114 4.86 -5.78 -18.61
CA LEU A 114 4.11 -6.92 -19.15
C LEU A 114 5.03 -8.11 -19.32
N ASP A 115 4.52 -9.28 -18.99
CA ASP A 115 5.13 -10.53 -19.39
C ASP A 115 4.49 -11.00 -20.71
N PRO A 116 5.20 -10.99 -21.85
CA PRO A 116 4.63 -11.41 -23.13
C PRO A 116 4.24 -12.90 -23.16
N ASN A 117 4.72 -13.70 -22.20
CA ASN A 117 4.38 -15.12 -22.07
C ASN A 117 3.34 -15.38 -20.98
N ALA A 118 2.84 -14.35 -20.31
CA ALA A 118 1.82 -14.56 -19.29
C ALA A 118 0.54 -15.11 -19.90
N GLN A 119 -0.03 -16.11 -19.22
CA GLN A 119 -1.28 -16.76 -19.57
C GLN A 119 -2.28 -16.39 -18.50
N LEU A 120 -2.88 -15.21 -18.63
CA LEU A 120 -3.88 -14.72 -17.69
C LEU A 120 -5.28 -15.19 -18.08
N SER A 121 -6.09 -15.50 -17.07
CA SER A 121 -7.51 -15.84 -17.24
C SER A 121 -8.23 -15.57 -15.94
N ASN A 122 -9.51 -15.21 -15.99
CA ASN A 122 -10.32 -15.00 -14.80
C ASN A 122 -9.71 -13.95 -13.85
N CYS A 123 -9.25 -12.85 -14.42
CA CYS A 123 -8.72 -11.72 -13.67
C CYS A 123 -9.84 -10.70 -13.47
N TYR A 124 -10.02 -10.22 -12.24
CA TYR A 124 -11.12 -9.31 -11.93
C TYR A 124 -10.67 -8.22 -10.97
N LEU A 125 -11.22 -7.03 -11.17
CA LEU A 125 -11.20 -5.99 -10.16
C LEU A 125 -12.57 -5.91 -9.50
N GLY A 126 -12.60 -5.57 -8.22
CA GLY A 126 -13.86 -5.36 -7.51
C GLY A 126 -13.71 -4.48 -6.29
N VAL A 127 -14.85 -4.18 -5.67
CA VAL A 127 -14.95 -3.33 -4.49
C VAL A 127 -15.71 -4.08 -3.42
N TYR A 128 -15.09 -4.25 -2.26
CA TYR A 128 -15.74 -4.72 -1.05
C TYR A 128 -16.01 -3.55 -0.11
N ASP A 129 -17.13 -3.58 0.60
CA ASP A 129 -17.40 -2.65 1.70
C ASP A 129 -16.67 -3.06 2.99
N ALA A 130 -16.86 -2.27 4.06
CA ALA A 130 -16.27 -2.52 5.37
C ALA A 130 -16.76 -3.82 6.05
N SER A 131 -17.86 -4.41 5.60
CA SER A 131 -18.34 -5.73 6.07
C SER A 131 -17.71 -6.89 5.31
N GLY A 132 -17.01 -6.60 4.20
CA GLY A 132 -16.45 -7.60 3.31
C GLY A 132 -17.45 -8.09 2.26
N ALA A 133 -18.56 -7.39 2.02
CA ALA A 133 -19.51 -7.73 0.96
C ALA A 133 -19.09 -7.11 -0.39
N LEU A 134 -19.17 -7.88 -1.48
CA LEU A 134 -18.82 -7.41 -2.82
C LEU A 134 -19.91 -6.47 -3.34
N VAL A 135 -19.56 -5.21 -3.56
CA VAL A 135 -20.49 -4.16 -3.99
C VAL A 135 -20.49 -4.02 -5.52
N ALA A 136 -19.32 -4.14 -6.14
CA ALA A 136 -19.17 -4.05 -7.59
C ALA A 136 -17.95 -4.84 -8.05
N ALA A 137 -17.98 -5.27 -9.32
CA ALA A 137 -16.87 -5.94 -9.97
C ALA A 137 -16.83 -5.59 -11.46
N THR A 138 -15.68 -5.76 -12.07
CA THR A 138 -15.49 -5.69 -13.52
C THR A 138 -15.91 -7.00 -14.19
N ALA A 139 -16.01 -7.00 -15.52
CA ALA A 139 -15.87 -8.23 -16.30
C ALA A 139 -14.45 -8.80 -16.19
N ASP A 140 -14.15 -9.93 -16.83
CA ASP A 140 -12.78 -10.46 -16.89
C ASP A 140 -11.87 -9.43 -17.60
N VAL A 141 -10.81 -9.01 -16.90
CA VAL A 141 -9.85 -8.01 -17.35
C VAL A 141 -8.56 -8.61 -17.92
N SER A 142 -8.46 -9.95 -17.98
CA SER A 142 -7.24 -10.64 -18.44
C SER A 142 -6.72 -10.14 -19.78
N PRO A 143 -7.54 -9.96 -20.84
CA PRO A 143 -7.06 -9.46 -22.12
C PRO A 143 -6.43 -8.06 -22.03
N GLN A 144 -7.04 -7.17 -21.24
CA GLN A 144 -6.63 -5.77 -21.09
C GLN A 144 -5.35 -5.62 -20.27
N LEU A 145 -5.09 -6.54 -19.34
CA LEU A 145 -3.84 -6.60 -18.57
C LEU A 145 -2.63 -6.98 -19.43
N MET A 146 -2.86 -7.54 -20.62
CA MET A 146 -1.80 -8.00 -21.55
C MET A 146 -1.49 -7.00 -22.67
N VAL A 147 -2.06 -5.80 -22.62
CA VAL A 147 -1.87 -4.74 -23.61
C VAL A 147 -1.23 -3.55 -22.91
N GLU A 148 -0.15 -2.97 -23.43
CA GLU A 148 0.53 -1.73 -22.98
C GLU A 148 0.67 -1.49 -21.45
N PRO A 149 1.89 -1.35 -20.90
CA PRO A 149 2.12 -1.09 -19.48
C PRO A 149 1.85 0.38 -19.10
N ILE A 150 0.58 0.75 -19.06
CA ILE A 150 0.09 2.10 -18.71
C ILE A 150 -0.96 2.02 -17.59
N ALA A 151 -1.36 3.18 -17.05
CA ALA A 151 -2.56 3.28 -16.23
C ALA A 151 -3.80 3.05 -17.10
N LYS A 152 -4.70 2.18 -16.65
CA LYS A 152 -5.90 1.80 -17.40
C LYS A 152 -7.16 1.91 -16.55
N PRO A 153 -8.25 2.48 -17.08
CA PRO A 153 -9.56 2.37 -16.48
C PRO A 153 -10.17 1.00 -16.78
N PHE A 154 -10.80 0.40 -15.79
CA PHE A 154 -11.60 -0.81 -15.91
C PHE A 154 -13.02 -0.53 -15.45
N ALA A 155 -13.96 -0.61 -16.38
CA ALA A 155 -15.36 -0.33 -16.10
C ALA A 155 -15.96 -1.38 -15.16
N LEU A 156 -16.63 -0.90 -14.12
CA LEU A 156 -17.49 -1.74 -13.28
C LEU A 156 -18.69 -2.19 -14.10
N ALA A 157 -19.11 -3.45 -13.92
CA ALA A 157 -20.29 -3.99 -14.59
C ALA A 157 -21.56 -3.18 -14.26
N LYS A 158 -21.59 -2.59 -13.05
CA LYS A 158 -22.62 -1.66 -12.61
C LYS A 158 -21.98 -0.54 -11.78
N PRO A 159 -22.07 0.73 -12.22
CA PRO A 159 -21.71 1.85 -11.38
C PRO A 159 -22.54 1.89 -10.09
N PHE A 160 -21.96 2.38 -9.01
CA PHE A 160 -22.66 2.52 -7.73
C PHE A 160 -22.22 3.79 -7.00
N THR A 161 -23.10 4.32 -6.15
CA THR A 161 -22.80 5.48 -5.31
C THR A 161 -22.34 4.99 -3.94
N ALA A 162 -21.11 5.33 -3.57
CA ALA A 162 -20.46 4.96 -2.32
C ALA A 162 -20.63 6.08 -1.29
N ALA A 163 -21.23 5.78 -0.15
CA ALA A 163 -21.30 6.71 0.99
C ALA A 163 -19.91 6.87 1.65
N PRO A 164 -19.66 7.94 2.43
CA PRO A 164 -18.44 8.06 3.21
C PRO A 164 -18.20 6.81 4.08
N GLY A 165 -16.98 6.28 4.09
CA GLY A 165 -16.69 5.03 4.76
C GLY A 165 -15.41 4.35 4.31
N THR A 166 -15.23 3.09 4.71
CA THR A 166 -14.09 2.27 4.30
C THR A 166 -14.52 1.27 3.24
N TYR A 167 -13.72 1.18 2.18
CA TYR A 167 -13.87 0.22 1.09
C TYR A 167 -12.54 -0.46 0.81
N PHE A 168 -12.59 -1.59 0.13
CA PHE A 168 -11.41 -2.33 -0.31
C PHE A 168 -11.50 -2.58 -1.82
N ILE A 169 -10.54 -2.06 -2.58
CA ILE A 169 -10.34 -2.49 -3.96
C ILE A 169 -9.66 -3.85 -3.95
N ALA A 170 -10.24 -4.80 -4.65
CA ALA A 170 -9.72 -6.13 -4.82
C ALA A 170 -9.18 -6.33 -6.24
N LEU A 171 -8.03 -7.00 -6.35
CA LEU A 171 -7.59 -7.64 -7.59
C LEU A 171 -7.51 -9.14 -7.36
N LEU A 172 -8.29 -9.88 -8.13
CA LEU A 172 -8.04 -11.28 -8.39
C LEU A 172 -7.17 -11.36 -9.64
N LEU A 173 -5.89 -11.71 -9.46
CA LEU A 173 -4.99 -12.01 -10.56
C LEU A 173 -4.82 -13.51 -10.67
N ASN A 174 -5.12 -14.08 -11.83
CA ASN A 174 -5.09 -15.52 -12.03
C ASN A 174 -4.47 -15.90 -13.37
N GLY A 175 -3.90 -17.10 -13.42
CA GLY A 175 -3.04 -17.56 -14.50
C GLY A 175 -1.58 -17.72 -14.08
N ASN A 176 -0.70 -17.73 -15.08
CA ASN A 176 0.74 -17.94 -14.91
C ASN A 176 1.52 -16.78 -15.53
N TRP A 177 2.60 -16.36 -14.87
CA TRP A 177 3.52 -15.32 -15.33
C TRP A 177 4.89 -15.50 -14.69
N ALA A 178 5.93 -14.96 -15.31
CA ALA A 178 7.26 -14.90 -14.75
C ALA A 178 7.34 -13.83 -13.64
N THR A 179 8.07 -14.15 -12.57
CA THR A 179 8.29 -13.21 -11.46
C THR A 179 9.01 -11.97 -11.98
N ASN A 180 8.56 -10.77 -11.57
CA ASN A 180 9.07 -9.47 -12.03
C ASN A 180 8.81 -9.12 -13.52
N ALA A 181 8.14 -9.96 -14.32
CA ALA A 181 7.85 -9.65 -15.72
C ALA A 181 6.48 -8.97 -15.88
N LEU A 182 5.43 -9.54 -15.28
CA LEU A 182 4.16 -8.85 -15.10
C LEU A 182 4.27 -8.03 -13.83
N THR A 183 4.28 -6.70 -13.94
CA THR A 183 4.47 -5.81 -12.79
C THR A 183 3.41 -4.73 -12.73
N LEU A 184 2.90 -4.52 -11.54
CA LEU A 184 1.91 -3.49 -11.22
C LEU A 184 2.65 -2.30 -10.62
N LYS A 185 2.22 -1.09 -10.94
CA LYS A 185 2.71 0.10 -10.25
C LYS A 185 2.32 -0.02 -8.79
N SER A 186 3.25 0.34 -7.90
CA SER A 186 3.05 0.33 -6.46
C SER A 186 3.23 1.73 -5.92
N THR A 187 2.40 2.12 -4.94
CA THR A 187 2.53 3.39 -4.23
C THR A 187 3.52 3.34 -3.06
N GLY A 188 4.04 2.15 -2.73
CA GLY A 188 4.96 1.89 -1.63
C GLY A 188 5.06 0.38 -1.39
N ALA A 189 6.27 -0.18 -1.27
CA ALA A 189 6.44 -1.62 -1.02
C ALA A 189 7.32 -1.80 0.22
N GLY A 190 6.67 -1.97 1.38
CA GLY A 190 7.37 -2.14 2.65
C GLY A 190 6.43 -2.40 3.82
N ILE A 191 7.00 -2.84 4.94
CA ILE A 191 6.26 -3.11 6.19
C ILE A 191 5.56 -1.87 6.77
N SER A 192 6.02 -0.68 6.43
CA SER A 192 5.49 0.58 6.96
C SER A 192 4.07 0.89 6.49
N VAL A 193 3.64 0.32 5.35
CA VAL A 193 2.33 0.66 4.74
C VAL A 193 1.13 0.25 5.60
N ASN A 194 1.35 -0.65 6.57
CA ASN A 194 0.36 -1.09 7.55
C ASN A 194 0.75 -0.70 8.99
N ALA A 195 1.61 0.29 9.17
CA ALA A 195 2.02 0.73 10.51
C ALA A 195 0.77 1.09 11.36
N GLY A 196 0.65 0.49 12.55
CA GLY A 196 -0.49 0.71 13.44
C GLY A 196 -1.78 -0.03 13.06
N LEU A 197 -1.76 -0.84 12.00
CA LEU A 197 -2.92 -1.57 11.50
C LEU A 197 -2.81 -3.07 11.72
N THR A 198 -3.94 -3.68 12.08
CA THR A 198 -4.16 -5.13 12.13
C THR A 198 -5.41 -5.47 11.30
N PRO A 199 -5.61 -6.73 10.89
CA PRO A 199 -6.91 -7.15 10.34
C PRO A 199 -8.06 -6.73 11.28
N PRO A 200 -9.23 -6.31 10.75
CA PRO A 200 -9.60 -6.20 9.34
C PRO A 200 -9.21 -4.88 8.65
N ASN A 201 -8.34 -4.08 9.28
CA ASN A 201 -8.07 -2.69 8.91
C ASN A 201 -6.77 -2.49 8.11
N LEU A 202 -6.16 -3.56 7.58
CA LEU A 202 -4.92 -3.43 6.83
C LEU A 202 -5.14 -2.55 5.59
N ARG A 203 -4.18 -1.67 5.30
CA ARG A 203 -4.21 -0.78 4.13
C ARG A 203 -3.92 -1.55 2.85
N TYR A 204 -2.94 -2.43 2.90
CA TYR A 204 -2.62 -3.38 1.85
C TYR A 204 -2.64 -4.77 2.46
N SER A 205 -3.20 -5.75 1.77
CA SER A 205 -3.24 -7.12 2.27
C SER A 205 -3.56 -8.12 1.16
N THR A 206 -3.57 -9.39 1.52
CA THR A 206 -4.17 -10.44 0.71
C THR A 206 -5.16 -11.25 1.52
N VAL A 207 -6.11 -11.84 0.81
CA VAL A 207 -7.12 -12.73 1.35
C VAL A 207 -7.37 -13.84 0.33
N LEU A 208 -7.62 -15.06 0.81
CA LEU A 208 -7.91 -16.23 -0.04
C LEU A 208 -6.81 -16.59 -1.07
N THR A 209 -6.87 -17.81 -1.56
CA THR A 209 -6.08 -18.31 -2.69
C THR A 209 -6.93 -19.27 -3.52
N GLY A 210 -6.47 -19.62 -4.73
CA GLY A 210 -7.17 -20.59 -5.60
C GLY A 210 -8.51 -20.11 -6.14
N GLN A 211 -8.77 -18.81 -6.14
CA GLN A 211 -10.02 -18.23 -6.64
C GLN A 211 -10.02 -18.15 -8.17
N THR A 212 -11.18 -18.39 -8.78
CA THR A 212 -11.44 -18.16 -10.22
C THR A 212 -12.47 -17.07 -10.45
N SER A 213 -13.00 -16.47 -9.39
CA SER A 213 -13.87 -15.30 -9.41
C SER A 213 -13.74 -14.57 -8.08
N LEU A 214 -14.17 -13.30 -8.03
CA LEU A 214 -14.30 -12.60 -6.76
C LEU A 214 -15.50 -13.19 -5.99
N PRO A 215 -15.32 -13.67 -4.75
CA PRO A 215 -16.43 -14.17 -3.95
C PRO A 215 -17.40 -13.05 -3.57
N ALA A 216 -18.66 -13.38 -3.34
CA ALA A 216 -19.66 -12.41 -2.91
C ALA A 216 -19.33 -11.78 -1.53
N THR A 217 -18.57 -12.50 -0.70
CA THR A 217 -18.11 -12.03 0.61
C THR A 217 -16.68 -12.48 0.89
N VAL A 218 -15.93 -11.66 1.61
CA VAL A 218 -14.61 -12.00 2.16
C VAL A 218 -14.60 -11.79 3.67
N ASN A 219 -13.90 -12.66 4.41
CA ASN A 219 -13.65 -12.45 5.83
C ASN A 219 -12.45 -11.52 6.00
N LEU A 220 -12.70 -10.23 6.23
CA LEU A 220 -11.62 -9.24 6.37
C LEU A 220 -10.74 -9.50 7.61
N ALA A 221 -11.21 -10.27 8.61
CA ALA A 221 -10.36 -10.65 9.74
C ALA A 221 -9.20 -11.59 9.32
N GLU A 222 -9.27 -12.22 8.15
CA GLU A 222 -8.24 -13.12 7.60
C GLU A 222 -7.22 -12.40 6.72
N GLN A 223 -7.24 -11.08 6.64
CA GLN A 223 -6.25 -10.31 5.89
C GLN A 223 -4.82 -10.66 6.34
N SER A 224 -3.93 -10.85 5.36
CA SER A 224 -2.53 -11.19 5.60
C SER A 224 -1.57 -10.19 4.94
N GLN A 225 -0.44 -9.95 5.61
CA GLN A 225 0.64 -9.07 5.13
C GLN A 225 1.73 -9.78 4.32
N SER A 226 1.64 -11.10 4.18
CA SER A 226 2.76 -11.96 3.76
C SER A 226 3.38 -11.63 2.39
N VAL A 227 2.64 -10.98 1.50
CA VAL A 227 3.10 -10.62 0.14
C VAL A 227 3.14 -9.11 -0.12
N ILE A 228 2.97 -8.29 0.92
CA ILE A 228 3.19 -6.83 0.81
C ILE A 228 4.67 -6.54 0.61
N ASN A 229 5.54 -7.30 1.28
CA ASN A 229 6.99 -7.21 1.12
C ASN A 229 7.48 -7.57 -0.29
N THR A 230 6.59 -8.06 -1.16
CA THR A 230 6.92 -8.41 -2.55
C THR A 230 6.26 -7.48 -3.57
N GLY A 231 5.70 -6.35 -3.15
CA GLY A 231 5.09 -5.33 -4.03
C GLY A 231 3.77 -5.75 -4.70
N TRP A 232 3.39 -7.03 -4.62
CA TRP A 232 2.19 -7.55 -5.24
C TRP A 232 0.91 -7.12 -4.53
N ALA A 233 0.92 -6.84 -3.24
CA ALA A 233 -0.29 -6.36 -2.54
C ALA A 233 -0.38 -4.84 -2.45
N SER A 234 0.66 -4.09 -2.83
CA SER A 234 0.73 -2.64 -2.64
C SER A 234 0.55 -1.83 -3.91
N GLN A 235 -0.42 -2.23 -4.71
CA GLN A 235 -0.65 -1.70 -6.05
C GLN A 235 -1.29 -0.31 -6.00
N TRP A 236 -0.98 0.52 -6.99
CA TRP A 236 -1.64 1.81 -7.19
C TRP A 236 -3.00 1.61 -7.84
N TYR A 237 -4.00 2.27 -7.26
CA TYR A 237 -5.35 2.35 -7.79
C TYR A 237 -5.87 3.78 -7.75
N ALA A 238 -6.84 4.06 -8.63
CA ALA A 238 -7.69 5.24 -8.56
C ALA A 238 -9.14 4.86 -8.93
N ILE A 239 -10.08 5.75 -8.65
CA ILE A 239 -11.52 5.56 -8.88
C ILE A 239 -12.07 6.78 -9.62
N SER A 240 -13.03 6.56 -10.52
CA SER A 240 -13.74 7.61 -11.26
C SER A 240 -15.16 7.19 -11.62
#